data_AF-A0A418YBM0-F1
#
_entry.id   AF-A0A418YBM0-F1
#
_cell.length_a   1.000
_cell.length_b   1.000
_cell.length_c   1.000
_cell.angle_alpha   90.00
_cell.angle_beta   90.00
_cell.angle_gamma   90.00
#
_symmetry.space_group_name_H-M   'P 1'
#
loop_
_entity.id
_entity.type
_entity.pdbx_description
1 polymer ?
#
loop_
_entity_poly.entity_id
_entity_poly.type
_entity_poly.pdbx_seq_one_letter_code
_entity_poly.pdbx_strand_id
1 'polypeptide(L)'
;MGLIIAPIWLFWLGTTGFMLYLGWGEVKQLGSWQTSLLTALLMLVASLVLAMLYVRYQLQPLASKTELWAFEIAMRLLFNWVPLVIVLGAWAIRYFNQFWQFPYLSVVAVTIGFAIAAGTLIGPMLSERFMDQHEIRRTY
;
A
#
# COMPACT_ATOMS: atom_id res chain seq x y z
N MET A 1 15.16 -16.57 6.98
CA MET A 1 13.93 -16.03 6.33
C MET A 1 14.17 -14.79 5.45
N GLY A 2 15.24 -14.01 5.66
CA GLY A 2 15.55 -12.84 4.82
C GLY A 2 15.65 -13.12 3.31
N LEU A 3 16.06 -14.34 2.93
CA LEU A 3 16.19 -14.78 1.53
C LEU A 3 14.83 -14.91 0.80
N ILE A 4 13.72 -15.07 1.53
CA ILE A 4 12.35 -15.13 0.97
C ILE A 4 11.67 -13.76 1.10
N ILE A 5 11.95 -13.03 2.17
CA ILE A 5 11.38 -11.69 2.42
C ILE A 5 11.86 -10.68 1.38
N ALA A 6 13.15 -10.71 1.01
CA ALA A 6 13.72 -9.74 0.08
C ALA A 6 13.07 -9.77 -1.33
N PRO A 7 12.90 -10.93 -2.01
CA PRO A 7 12.18 -10.99 -3.28
C PRO A 7 10.76 -10.43 -3.23
N ILE A 8 10.03 -10.72 -2.16
CA ILE A 8 8.64 -10.25 -2.01
C ILE A 8 8.59 -8.76 -1.71
N TRP A 9 9.54 -8.27 -0.91
CA TRP A 9 9.68 -6.84 -0.69
C TRP A 9 9.99 -6.10 -1.99
N LEU A 10 10.86 -6.65 -2.86
CA LEU A 10 11.11 -6.12 -4.20
C LEU A 10 9.88 -6.17 -5.10
N PHE A 11 9.07 -7.24 -5.02
CA PHE A 11 7.80 -7.33 -5.73
C PHE A 11 6.86 -6.18 -5.33
N TRP A 12 6.71 -5.92 -4.04
CA TRP A 12 5.88 -4.82 -3.54
C TRP A 12 6.45 -3.45 -3.90
N LEU A 13 7.79 -3.32 -3.95
CA LEU A 13 8.47 -2.10 -4.39
C LEU A 13 8.17 -1.81 -5.86
N GLY A 14 8.31 -2.82 -6.72
CA GLY A 14 7.95 -2.72 -8.14
C GLY A 14 6.47 -2.38 -8.33
N THR A 15 5.59 -3.03 -7.56
CA THR A 15 4.13 -2.78 -7.59
C THR A 15 3.80 -1.34 -7.19
N THR A 16 4.43 -0.82 -6.14
CA THR A 16 4.26 0.57 -5.68
C THR A 16 4.73 1.55 -6.75
N GLY A 17 5.91 1.33 -7.32
CA GLY A 17 6.44 2.16 -8.41
C GLY A 17 5.55 2.14 -9.65
N PHE A 18 5.03 0.97 -10.01
CA PHE A 18 4.11 0.80 -11.13
C PHE A 18 2.78 1.53 -10.89
N MET A 19 2.19 1.40 -9.71
CA MET A 19 0.96 2.11 -9.36
C MET A 19 1.15 3.64 -9.36
N LEU A 20 2.31 4.12 -8.92
CA LEU A 20 2.65 5.55 -8.98
C LEU A 20 2.74 6.05 -10.43
N TYR A 21 3.42 5.30 -11.31
CA TYR A 21 3.49 5.59 -12.73
C TYR A 21 2.10 5.65 -13.37
N LEU A 22 1.26 4.66 -13.08
CA LEU A 22 -0.13 4.60 -13.55
C LEU A 22 -0.95 5.80 -13.03
N GLY A 23 -0.82 6.14 -11.75
CA GLY A 23 -1.54 7.25 -11.13
C GLY A 23 -1.20 8.59 -11.79
N TRP A 24 0.08 8.82 -12.07
CA TRP A 24 0.52 10.01 -12.80
C TRP A 24 -0.07 10.09 -14.22
N GLY A 25 -0.20 8.95 -14.90
CA GLY A 25 -0.85 8.86 -16.20
C GLY A 25 -2.31 9.31 -16.17
N GLU A 26 -3.09 8.91 -15.16
CA GLU A 26 -4.50 9.31 -15.03
C GLU A 26 -4.65 10.80 -14.74
N VAL A 27 -3.82 11.31 -13.83
CA VAL A 27 -3.91 12.72 -13.43
C VAL A 27 -3.60 13.65 -14.59
N LYS A 28 -2.67 13.28 -15.47
CA LYS A 28 -2.38 14.02 -16.69
C LYS A 28 -3.54 14.06 -17.69
N GLN A 29 -4.40 13.04 -17.71
CA GLN A 29 -5.54 12.99 -18.61
C GLN A 29 -6.71 13.87 -18.12
N LEU A 30 -6.74 14.21 -16.84
CA LEU A 30 -7.83 14.96 -16.21
C LEU A 30 -7.78 16.48 -16.43
N GLY A 31 -6.65 17.07 -16.82
CA GLY A 31 -6.59 18.53 -16.94
C GLY A 31 -5.25 19.14 -17.35
N SER A 32 -5.16 20.46 -17.21
CA SER A 32 -3.94 21.23 -17.50
C SER A 32 -2.80 20.87 -16.53
N TRP A 33 -1.56 21.21 -16.88
CA TRP A 33 -0.38 20.87 -16.08
C TRP A 33 -0.46 21.34 -14.61
N GLN A 34 -0.98 22.55 -14.37
CA GLN A 34 -1.11 23.11 -13.01
C GLN A 34 -2.17 22.40 -12.16
N THR A 35 -3.32 22.06 -12.76
CA THR A 35 -4.37 21.29 -12.07
C THR A 35 -3.93 19.84 -11.84
N SER A 36 -3.17 19.27 -12.77
CA SER A 36 -2.59 17.93 -12.65
C SER A 36 -1.64 17.82 -11.45
N LEU A 37 -0.78 18.82 -11.22
CA LEU A 37 0.20 18.75 -10.12
C LEU A 37 -0.48 18.81 -8.74
N LEU A 38 -1.44 19.72 -8.57
CA LEU A 38 -2.21 19.82 -7.32
C LEU A 38 -3.01 18.54 -7.04
N THR A 39 -3.70 17.99 -8.06
CA THR A 39 -4.46 16.74 -7.93
C THR A 39 -3.54 15.57 -7.58
N ALA A 40 -2.35 15.48 -8.21
CA ALA A 40 -1.38 14.43 -7.89
C ALA A 40 -0.89 14.52 -6.44
N LEU A 41 -0.63 15.73 -5.93
CA LEU A 41 -0.24 15.95 -4.54
C LEU A 41 -1.36 15.54 -3.57
N LEU A 42 -2.61 15.94 -3.84
CA LEU A 42 -3.75 15.56 -3.02
C LEU A 42 -3.95 14.04 -3.00
N MET A 43 -3.81 13.37 -4.15
CA MET A 43 -3.88 11.92 -4.24
C MET A 43 -2.75 11.23 -3.47
N LEU A 44 -1.53 11.78 -3.54
CA LEU A 44 -0.39 11.25 -2.80
C LEU A 44 -0.63 11.36 -1.29
N VAL A 45 -1.09 12.53 -0.80
CA VAL A 45 -1.45 12.72 0.60
C VAL A 45 -2.57 11.77 1.02
N ALA A 46 -3.65 11.69 0.25
CA ALA A 46 -4.76 10.77 0.52
C ALA A 46 -4.29 9.30 0.57
N SER A 47 -3.41 8.92 -0.34
CA SER A 47 -2.84 7.57 -0.39
C SER A 47 -1.96 7.27 0.81
N LEU A 48 -1.15 8.24 1.26
CA LEU A 48 -0.32 8.08 2.46
C LEU A 48 -1.18 7.91 3.71
N VAL A 49 -2.27 8.69 3.84
CA VAL A 49 -3.22 8.55 4.95
C VAL A 49 -3.88 7.16 4.91
N LEU A 50 -4.34 6.71 3.73
CA LEU A 50 -4.90 5.38 3.55
C LEU A 50 -3.89 4.27 3.86
N ALA A 51 -2.63 4.44 3.45
CA ALA A 51 -1.55 3.49 3.74
C ALA A 51 -1.33 3.36 5.26
N MET A 52 -1.30 4.49 5.98
CA MET A 52 -1.18 4.49 7.45
C MET A 52 -2.37 3.83 8.13
N LEU A 53 -3.60 4.11 7.68
CA LEU A 53 -4.81 3.46 8.19
C LEU A 53 -4.78 1.94 7.94
N TYR A 54 -4.38 1.52 6.75
CA TYR A 54 -4.21 0.13 6.40
C TYR A 54 -3.19 -0.58 7.30
N VAL A 55 -2.01 0.01 7.48
CA VAL A 55 -0.98 -0.55 8.38
C VAL A 55 -1.51 -0.66 9.80
N ARG A 56 -2.13 0.40 10.32
CA ARG A 56 -2.71 0.39 11.68
C ARG A 56 -3.78 -0.70 11.84
N TYR A 57 -4.66 -0.85 10.86
CA TYR A 57 -5.69 -1.90 10.86
C TYR A 57 -5.07 -3.30 10.89
N GLN A 58 -4.00 -3.53 10.12
CA GLN A 58 -3.31 -4.82 10.11
C GLN A 58 -2.55 -5.10 11.41
N LEU A 59 -2.00 -4.07 12.06
CA LEU A 59 -1.23 -4.22 13.30
C LEU A 59 -2.12 -4.34 14.54
N GLN A 60 -3.31 -3.73 14.54
CA GLN A 60 -4.23 -3.72 15.69
C GLN A 60 -4.47 -5.11 16.34
N PRO A 61 -4.72 -6.19 15.58
CA PRO A 61 -4.91 -7.52 16.16
C PRO A 61 -3.68 -8.08 16.90
N LEU A 62 -2.50 -7.50 16.73
CA LEU A 62 -1.27 -7.90 17.41
C LEU A 62 -1.02 -7.09 18.69
N ALA A 63 -1.79 -6.03 18.94
CA ALA A 63 -1.60 -5.15 20.09
C ALA A 63 -1.87 -5.85 21.44
N SER A 64 -2.62 -6.95 21.44
CA SER A 64 -2.91 -7.74 22.65
C SER A 64 -1.88 -8.85 22.92
N LYS A 65 -0.88 -9.04 22.05
CA LYS A 65 0.14 -10.08 22.22
C LYS A 65 1.27 -9.57 23.10
N THR A 66 1.74 -10.42 24.01
CA THR A 66 2.91 -10.13 24.86
C THR A 66 4.23 -10.47 24.18
N GLU A 67 4.22 -11.40 23.22
CA GLU A 67 5.40 -11.85 22.48
C GLU A 67 5.07 -12.02 20.99
N LEU A 68 6.01 -11.62 20.13
CA LEU A 68 5.92 -11.75 18.68
C LEU A 68 7.25 -12.23 18.12
N TRP A 69 7.19 -13.09 17.10
CA TRP A 69 8.41 -13.46 16.37
C TRP A 69 8.95 -12.24 15.63
N ALA A 70 10.27 -12.15 15.57
CA ALA A 70 11.04 -11.09 14.91
C ALA A 70 10.56 -10.71 13.49
N PHE A 71 9.93 -11.64 12.77
CA PHE A 71 9.46 -11.45 11.40
C PHE A 71 7.94 -11.61 11.24
N GLU A 72 7.18 -11.84 12.32
CA GLU A 72 5.75 -12.15 12.24
C GLU A 72 4.96 -11.01 11.58
N ILE A 73 5.23 -9.77 11.99
CA ILE A 73 4.62 -8.57 11.42
C ILE A 73 4.97 -8.44 9.93
N ALA A 74 6.25 -8.60 9.58
CA ALA A 74 6.71 -8.49 8.21
C ALA A 74 6.08 -9.55 7.30
N MET A 75 6.03 -10.81 7.76
CA MET A 75 5.39 -11.90 7.03
C MET A 75 3.89 -11.65 6.86
N ARG A 76 3.20 -11.21 7.92
CA ARG A 76 1.76 -10.93 7.88
C ARG A 76 1.40 -9.80 6.93
N LEU A 77 2.26 -8.80 6.76
CA LEU A 77 2.03 -7.71 5.82
C LEU A 77 2.40 -8.12 4.38
N LEU A 78 3.59 -8.69 4.18
CA LEU A 78 4.13 -8.97 2.85
C LEU A 78 3.48 -10.16 2.13
N PHE A 79 3.02 -11.17 2.87
CA PHE A 79 2.40 -12.38 2.31
C PHE A 79 0.87 -12.35 2.34
N ASN A 80 0.26 -11.23 2.72
CA ASN A 80 -1.20 -11.16 2.78
C ASN A 80 -1.80 -11.17 1.36
N TRP A 81 -2.71 -12.09 1.10
CA TRP A 81 -3.42 -12.19 -0.17
C TRP A 81 -4.42 -11.05 -0.37
N VAL A 82 -4.94 -10.45 0.71
CA VAL A 82 -5.94 -9.37 0.64
C VAL A 82 -5.38 -8.13 -0.09
N PRO A 83 -4.21 -7.57 0.29
CA PRO A 83 -3.55 -6.52 -0.47
C PRO A 83 -3.33 -6.86 -1.94
N LEU A 84 -2.96 -8.11 -2.22
CA LEU A 84 -2.71 -8.57 -3.58
C LEU A 84 -3.99 -8.52 -4.41
N VAL A 85 -5.10 -9.00 -3.87
CA VAL A 85 -6.42 -8.93 -4.52
C VAL A 85 -6.87 -7.48 -4.72
N ILE A 86 -6.66 -6.59 -3.74
CA ILE A 86 -7.03 -5.17 -3.87
C ILE A 86 -6.22 -4.49 -4.98
N VAL A 87 -4.91 -4.74 -5.04
CA VAL A 87 -4.02 -4.20 -6.09
C VAL A 87 -4.39 -4.74 -7.47
N LEU A 88 -4.64 -6.05 -7.59
CA LEU A 88 -5.11 -6.64 -8.85
C LEU A 88 -6.47 -6.09 -9.25
N GLY A 89 -7.38 -5.89 -8.31
CA GLY A 89 -8.69 -5.28 -8.54
C GLY A 89 -8.55 -3.83 -9.01
N ALA A 90 -7.68 -3.04 -8.39
CA ALA A 90 -7.37 -1.67 -8.83
C ALA A 90 -6.84 -1.63 -10.27
N TRP A 91 -5.94 -2.56 -10.61
CA TRP A 91 -5.42 -2.70 -11.96
C TRP A 91 -6.50 -3.12 -12.97
N ALA A 92 -7.34 -4.09 -12.61
CA ALA A 92 -8.46 -4.53 -13.43
C ALA A 92 -9.47 -3.39 -13.68
N ILE A 93 -9.87 -2.67 -12.62
CA ILE A 93 -10.77 -1.51 -12.74
C ILE A 93 -10.18 -0.48 -13.70
N ARG A 94 -8.90 -0.13 -13.54
CA ARG A 94 -8.22 0.78 -14.47
C ARG A 94 -8.29 0.26 -15.91
N TYR A 95 -7.94 -1.02 -16.13
CA TYR A 95 -7.93 -1.62 -17.46
C TYR A 95 -9.32 -1.62 -18.09
N PHE A 96 -10.37 -1.98 -17.36
CA PHE A 96 -11.72 -2.01 -17.90
C PHE A 96 -12.38 -0.63 -17.98
N ASN A 97 -11.88 0.38 -17.26
CA ASN A 97 -12.42 1.74 -17.31
C ASN A 97 -12.29 2.37 -18.70
N GLN A 98 -11.39 1.87 -19.57
CA GLN A 98 -11.33 2.28 -20.98
C GLN A 98 -12.65 2.02 -21.74
N PHE A 99 -13.44 1.03 -21.30
CA PHE A 99 -14.74 0.70 -21.90
C PHE A 99 -15.90 1.48 -21.28
N TRP A 100 -15.79 1.85 -20.01
CA TRP A 100 -16.87 2.51 -19.26
C TRP A 100 -16.76 4.03 -19.20
N GLN A 101 -15.57 4.58 -19.49
CA GLN A 101 -15.30 6.01 -19.60
C GLN A 101 -15.67 6.84 -18.35
N PHE A 102 -15.58 6.26 -17.15
CA PHE A 102 -15.77 7.02 -15.91
C PHE A 102 -14.49 7.80 -15.56
N PRO A 103 -14.48 9.13 -15.62
CA PRO A 103 -13.24 9.93 -15.60
C PRO A 103 -12.44 9.82 -14.29
N TYR A 104 -13.11 9.55 -13.16
CA TYR A 104 -12.47 9.50 -11.84
C TYR A 104 -12.31 8.08 -11.29
N LEU A 105 -12.90 7.06 -11.91
CA LEU A 105 -12.93 5.71 -11.35
C LEU A 105 -11.54 5.07 -11.32
N SER A 106 -10.80 5.16 -12.44
CA SER A 106 -9.43 4.68 -12.55
C SER A 106 -8.48 5.41 -11.61
N VAL A 107 -8.68 6.71 -11.43
CA VAL A 107 -7.91 7.58 -10.54
C VAL A 107 -8.05 7.12 -9.09
N VAL A 108 -9.29 6.90 -8.62
CA VAL A 108 -9.57 6.40 -7.28
C VAL A 108 -9.04 4.99 -7.10
N ALA A 109 -9.27 4.09 -8.07
CA ALA A 109 -8.79 2.72 -8.01
C ALA A 109 -7.27 2.64 -7.86
N VAL A 110 -6.52 3.41 -8.67
CA VAL A 110 -5.06 3.45 -8.61
C VAL A 110 -4.56 4.08 -7.30
N THR A 111 -5.25 5.10 -6.77
CA THR A 111 -4.94 5.69 -5.45
C THR A 111 -5.00 4.62 -4.35
N ILE A 112 -6.09 3.84 -4.32
CA ILE A 112 -6.28 2.78 -3.34
C ILE A 112 -5.21 1.68 -3.53
N GLY A 113 -4.97 1.25 -4.77
CA GLY A 113 -3.94 0.26 -5.07
C GLY A 113 -2.54 0.70 -4.64
N PHE A 114 -2.19 1.96 -4.89
CA PHE A 114 -0.93 2.56 -4.45
C PHE A 114 -0.85 2.63 -2.92
N ALA A 115 -1.90 3.09 -2.24
CA ALA A 115 -1.94 3.18 -0.78
C ALA A 115 -1.69 1.82 -0.11
N ILE A 116 -2.33 0.77 -0.61
CA ILE A 116 -2.19 -0.59 -0.10
C ILE A 116 -0.80 -1.17 -0.39
N ALA A 117 -0.26 -0.96 -1.60
CA ALA A 117 1.09 -1.41 -1.94
C ALA A 117 2.16 -0.70 -1.10
N ALA A 118 2.08 0.62 -0.98
CA ALA A 118 2.98 1.43 -0.18
C ALA A 118 2.88 1.10 1.31
N GLY A 119 1.66 0.93 1.83
CA GLY A 119 1.42 0.52 3.21
C GLY A 119 2.00 -0.86 3.50
N THR A 120 1.92 -1.79 2.55
CA THR A 120 2.51 -3.14 2.67
C THR A 120 4.03 -3.09 2.72
N LEU A 121 4.68 -2.13 2.05
CA LEU A 121 6.13 -1.90 2.14
C LEU A 121 6.58 -1.22 3.43
N ILE A 122 5.84 -0.20 3.86
CA ILE A 122 6.20 0.64 5.00
C ILE A 122 5.86 -0.05 6.32
N GLY A 123 4.79 -0.84 6.36
CA GLY A 123 4.33 -1.53 7.57
C GLY A 123 5.42 -2.34 8.29
N PRO A 124 6.20 -3.18 7.60
CA PRO A 124 7.33 -3.90 8.20
C PRO A 124 8.39 -2.97 8.82
N MET A 125 8.63 -1.79 8.26
CA MET A 125 9.57 -0.80 8.81
C MET A 125 9.05 -0.14 10.09
N LEU A 126 7.72 -0.10 10.27
CA LEU A 126 7.08 0.43 11.47
C LEU A 126 6.92 -0.62 12.59
N SER A 127 7.31 -1.88 12.34
CA SER A 127 7.11 -3.00 13.27
C SER A 127 7.83 -2.81 14.61
N GLU A 128 9.07 -2.33 14.60
CA GLU A 128 9.86 -2.11 15.83
C GLU A 128 9.21 -1.08 16.73
N ARG A 129 8.86 0.09 16.17
CA ARG A 129 8.14 1.14 16.90
C ARG A 129 6.80 0.66 17.45
N PHE A 130 6.08 -0.19 16.72
CA PHE A 130 4.81 -0.75 17.17
C PHE A 130 4.99 -1.69 18.37
N MET A 131 6.01 -2.56 18.33
CA MET A 131 6.33 -3.47 19.44
C MET A 131 6.75 -2.69 20.69
N ASP A 132 7.58 -1.67 20.53
CA ASP A 132 8.01 -0.79 21.65
C ASP A 132 6.80 -0.09 22.31
N GLN A 133 5.86 0.41 21.50
CA GLN A 133 4.65 1.09 22.00
C GLN A 133 3.69 0.18 22.78
N HIS A 134 3.72 -1.13 22.53
CA HIS A 134 2.81 -2.10 23.15
C HIS A 134 3.57 -3.07 24.08
N GLU A 135 4.81 -2.76 24.44
CA GLU A 135 5.67 -3.57 25.32
C GLU A 135 5.82 -5.04 24.87
N ILE A 136 5.77 -5.28 23.56
CA ILE A 136 5.82 -6.63 22.99
C ILE A 136 7.26 -7.11 22.95
N ARG A 137 7.54 -8.27 23.56
CA ARG A 137 8.87 -8.88 23.50
C ARG A 137 9.10 -9.59 22.16
N ARG A 138 10.28 -9.39 21.60
CA ARG A 138 10.74 -10.06 20.38
C ARG A 138 11.26 -11.45 20.70
N THR A 139 10.70 -12.47 20.06
CA THR A 139 11.20 -13.86 20.10
C THR A 139 11.91 -14.21 18.78
N TYR A 140 12.92 -15.09 18.85
CA TYR A 140 13.81 -15.47 17.74
C TYR A 140 13.45 -16.82 17.13
#